data_AF-A0A3M1RCZ2-F1
#
_entry.id   AF-A0A3M1RCZ2-F1
#
_cell.length_a   1.000
_cell.length_b   1.000
_cell.length_c   1.000
_cell.angle_alpha   90.00
_cell.angle_beta   90.00
_cell.angle_gamma   90.00
#
_symmetry.space_group_name_H-M   'P 1'
#
loop_
_entity.id
_entity.type
_entity.pdbx_description
1 polymer ?
#
loop_
_entity_poly.entity_id
_entity_poly.type
_entity_poly.pdbx_seq_one_letter_code
_entity_poly.pdbx_strand_id
1 'polypeptide(L)'
;MALNVRLITLIGVLLFLFTAYYLEKQYEKGEIFWIYSLLSALFGVFSAYTVVAEHPSKQYFIPLTVVTVVMAILYYQADEPEGAATEPG
;
A
#
# COMPACT_ATOMS: atom_id res chain seq x y z
N MET A 1 7.87 -12.31 28.92
CA MET A 1 7.15 -13.12 27.92
C MET A 1 7.51 -12.54 26.54
N ALA A 2 8.61 -13.01 25.94
CA ALA A 2 8.99 -12.59 24.59
C ALA A 2 8.07 -13.34 23.62
N LEU A 3 6.84 -12.83 23.46
CA LEU A 3 5.97 -13.22 22.36
C LEU A 3 6.82 -13.10 21.10
N ASN A 4 7.15 -14.24 20.48
CA ASN A 4 8.21 -14.35 19.48
C ASN A 4 8.00 -13.30 18.40
N VAL A 5 8.71 -12.18 18.50
CA VAL A 5 8.55 -11.03 17.59
C VAL A 5 8.75 -11.48 16.14
N ARG A 6 9.70 -12.42 15.93
CA ARG A 6 9.91 -13.09 14.65
C ARG A 6 8.65 -13.77 14.09
N LEU A 7 7.88 -14.42 14.96
CA LEU A 7 6.68 -15.16 14.59
C LEU A 7 5.50 -14.22 14.30
N ILE A 8 5.39 -13.12 15.06
CA ILE A 8 4.42 -12.04 14.78
C ILE A 8 4.75 -11.35 13.45
N THR A 9 6.02 -11.01 13.21
CA THR A 9 6.46 -10.42 11.94
C THR A 9 6.18 -11.38 10.78
N LEU A 10 6.46 -12.68 10.95
CA LEU A 10 6.23 -13.69 9.90
C LEU A 10 4.75 -13.89 9.60
N ILE A 11 3.88 -13.90 10.62
CA ILE A 11 2.42 -13.92 10.43
C ILE A 11 1.93 -12.64 9.73
N GLY A 12 2.44 -11.47 10.14
CA GLY A 12 2.10 -10.20 9.52
C GLY A 12 2.47 -10.15 8.04
N VAL A 13 3.66 -10.64 7.69
CA VAL A 13 4.12 -10.74 6.29
C VAL A 13 3.26 -11.72 5.50
N LEU A 14 2.95 -12.89 6.05
CA LEU A 14 2.08 -13.88 5.39
C LEU A 14 0.68 -13.32 5.14
N LEU A 15 0.08 -12.64 6.13
CA LEU A 15 -1.22 -12.00 5.97
C LEU A 15 -1.19 -10.89 4.92
N PHE A 16 -0.13 -10.08 4.89
CA PHE A 16 0.05 -9.06 3.87
C PHE A 16 0.12 -9.67 2.47
N LEU A 17 0.93 -10.72 2.28
CA LEU A 17 1.06 -11.41 0.99
C LEU A 17 -0.25 -12.08 0.56
N PHE A 18 -0.97 -12.70 1.50
CA PHE A 18 -2.26 -13.35 1.21
C PHE A 18 -3.32 -12.32 0.82
N THR A 19 -3.33 -11.17 1.50
CA THR A 19 -4.23 -10.05 1.20
C THR A 19 -3.90 -9.46 -0.17
N ALA A 20 -2.62 -9.26 -0.48
CA ALA A 20 -2.17 -8.78 -1.79
C ALA A 20 -2.55 -9.76 -2.92
N TYR A 21 -2.32 -11.06 -2.74
CA TYR A 21 -2.70 -12.10 -3.70
C TYR A 21 -4.21 -12.14 -3.94
N TYR A 22 -5.01 -11.99 -2.87
CA TYR A 22 -6.47 -11.98 -2.99
C TYR A 22 -6.98 -10.72 -3.70
N LEU A 23 -6.38 -9.56 -3.40
CA LEU A 23 -6.67 -8.29 -4.06
C LEU A 23 -6.41 -8.41 -5.58
N GLU A 24 -5.27 -8.95 -5.98
CA GLU A 24 -4.94 -9.17 -7.40
C GLU A 24 -5.89 -10.14 -8.12
N LYS A 25 -6.44 -11.12 -7.40
CA LYS A 25 -7.34 -12.12 -8.00
C LYS A 25 -8.76 -11.61 -8.17
N GLN A 26 -9.21 -10.67 -7.35
CA GLN A 26 -10.61 -10.24 -7.32
C GLN A 26 -10.86 -8.84 -7.86
N TYR A 27 -9.87 -7.95 -7.80
CA TYR A 27 -10.05 -6.54 -8.11
C TYR A 27 -9.26 -6.18 -9.37
N GLU A 28 -9.78 -5.24 -10.14
CA GLU A 28 -9.05 -4.67 -11.27
C GLU A 28 -7.87 -3.84 -10.77
N LYS A 29 -6.79 -3.73 -11.56
CA LYS A 29 -5.58 -3.00 -11.16
C LYS A 29 -5.87 -1.57 -10.69
N GLY A 30 -6.85 -0.90 -11.30
CA GLY A 30 -7.30 0.43 -10.89
C GLY A 30 -7.93 0.48 -9.48
N GLU A 31 -8.71 -0.53 -9.10
CA GLU A 31 -9.28 -0.61 -7.75
C GLU A 31 -8.19 -0.89 -6.71
N ILE A 32 -7.23 -1.75 -7.05
CA ILE A 32 -6.06 -2.03 -6.22
C ILE A 32 -5.22 -0.76 -6.00
N PHE A 33 -5.04 0.06 -7.04
CA PHE A 33 -4.40 1.37 -6.94
C PHE A 33 -5.10 2.28 -5.92
N TRP A 34 -6.42 2.41 -5.99
CA TRP A 34 -7.19 3.25 -5.07
C TRP A 34 -7.10 2.75 -3.63
N ILE A 35 -7.13 1.44 -3.42
CA ILE A 35 -6.98 0.82 -2.10
C ILE A 35 -5.61 1.14 -1.49
N TYR A 36 -4.52 0.96 -2.24
CA TYR A 36 -3.18 1.27 -1.76
C TYR A 36 -2.95 2.79 -1.58
N SER A 37 -3.56 3.63 -2.42
CA SER A 37 -3.52 5.08 -2.28
C SER A 37 -4.22 5.56 -1.01
N LEU A 38 -5.39 4.98 -0.69
CA LEU A 38 -6.10 5.28 0.56
C LEU A 38 -5.32 4.81 1.79
N LEU A 39 -4.77 3.59 1.75
CA LEU A 39 -3.92 3.06 2.82
C LEU A 39 -2.67 3.93 3.02
N SER A 40 -2.04 4.38 1.94
CA SER A 40 -0.91 5.29 1.97
C SER A 40 -1.26 6.62 2.65
N ALA A 41 -2.39 7.22 2.28
CA ALA A 41 -2.84 8.46 2.91
C ALA A 41 -3.08 8.25 4.42
N LEU A 42 -3.77 7.19 4.82
CA LEU A 42 -4.04 6.87 6.22
C LEU A 42 -2.76 6.64 7.02
N PHE A 43 -1.86 5.79 6.53
CA PHE A 43 -0.58 5.54 7.18
C PHE A 43 0.31 6.78 7.19
N GLY A 44 0.25 7.63 6.15
CA GLY A 44 0.94 8.91 6.10
C GLY A 44 0.46 9.88 7.18
N VAL A 45 -0.85 9.97 7.42
CA VAL A 45 -1.41 10.75 8.53
C VAL A 45 -0.96 10.19 9.88
N PHE A 46 -1.02 8.86 10.08
CA PHE A 46 -0.53 8.25 11.31
C PHE A 46 0.98 8.47 11.51
N SER A 47 1.76 8.38 10.44
CA SER A 47 3.19 8.67 10.44
C SER A 47 3.45 10.12 10.88
N ALA A 48 2.81 11.11 10.25
CA ALA A 48 2.93 12.51 10.62
C ALA A 48 2.53 12.76 12.09
N TYR A 49 1.42 12.18 12.54
CA TYR A 49 0.98 12.26 13.93
C TYR A 49 2.02 11.68 14.89
N THR A 50 2.63 10.53 14.55
CA THR A 50 3.63 9.89 15.42
C THR A 50 4.94 10.65 15.51
N VAL A 51 5.32 11.37 14.44
CA VAL A 51 6.47 12.28 14.44
C VAL A 51 6.17 13.50 15.32
N VAL A 52 4.98 14.10 15.19
CA VAL A 52 4.58 15.28 15.98
C VAL A 52 4.40 14.94 17.48
N ALA A 53 3.88 13.77 17.79
CA ALA A 53 3.61 13.34 19.16
C ALA A 53 4.80 12.65 19.85
N GLU A 54 5.98 12.61 19.21
CA GLU A 54 7.21 11.98 19.72
C GLU A 54 6.98 10.58 20.33
N HIS A 55 6.19 9.74 19.65
CA HIS A 55 5.90 8.38 20.10
C HIS A 55 6.82 7.37 19.39
N PRO A 56 8.02 7.06 19.91
CA PRO A 56 9.01 6.20 19.25
C PRO A 56 8.51 4.78 19.01
N SER A 57 7.58 4.28 19.85
CA SER A 57 6.98 2.96 19.70
C SER A 57 6.11 2.80 18.45
N LYS A 58 5.77 3.89 17.74
CA LYS A 58 4.88 3.90 16.57
C LYS A 58 5.57 4.26 15.25
N GLN A 59 6.91 4.33 15.21
CA GLN A 59 7.66 4.67 13.99
C GLN A 59 7.47 3.66 12.84
N TYR A 60 6.91 2.47 13.10
CA TYR A 60 6.59 1.47 12.08
C TYR A 60 5.54 1.93 11.05
N PHE A 61 4.79 3.01 11.32
CA PHE A 61 3.89 3.59 10.32
C PHE A 61 4.64 4.25 9.15
N ILE A 62 5.87 4.69 9.35
CA ILE A 62 6.71 5.28 8.29
C ILE A 62 7.00 4.26 7.18
N PRO A 63 7.62 3.08 7.45
CA PRO A 63 7.87 2.10 6.40
C PRO A 63 6.58 1.52 5.80
N LEU A 64 5.50 1.39 6.58
CA LEU A 64 4.18 0.97 6.04
C LEU A 64 3.62 1.98 5.03
N THR A 65 3.78 3.29 5.29
CA THR A 65 3.41 4.34 4.34
C THR A 65 4.22 4.20 3.06
N VAL A 66 5.53 4.02 3.16
CA VAL A 66 6.42 3.88 1.99
C VAL A 66 6.03 2.65 1.15
N VAL A 67 5.80 1.49 1.78
CA VAL A 67 5.39 0.26 1.08
C VAL A 67 4.06 0.47 0.35
N THR A 68 3.09 1.11 0.99
CA THR A 68 1.78 1.35 0.37
C THR A 68 1.85 2.37 -0.78
N VAL A 69 2.70 3.40 -0.69
CA VAL A 69 3.00 4.29 -1.84
C VAL A 69 3.60 3.51 -3.00
N VAL A 70 4.60 2.67 -2.74
CA VAL A 70 5.26 1.86 -3.79
C VAL A 70 4.26 0.93 -4.46
N MET A 71 3.42 0.26 -3.67
CA MET A 71 2.35 -0.60 -4.21
C MET A 71 1.37 0.21 -5.05
N ALA A 72 0.91 1.38 -4.59
CA ALA A 72 0.06 2.25 -5.38
C ALA A 72 0.71 2.59 -6.74
N ILE A 73 1.97 3.03 -6.75
CA ILE A 73 2.69 3.33 -8.01
C ILE A 73 2.75 2.11 -8.94
N LEU A 74 2.96 0.91 -8.42
CA LEU A 74 3.03 -0.32 -9.23
C LEU A 74 1.70 -0.71 -9.89
N TYR A 75 0.58 -0.41 -9.24
CA TYR A 75 -0.76 -0.65 -9.80
C TYR A 75 -1.36 0.58 -10.47
N TYR A 76 -0.65 1.70 -10.50
CA TYR A 76 -1.07 2.89 -11.24
C TYR A 76 -1.12 2.53 -12.73
N GLN A 77 -2.34 2.38 -13.23
CA GLN A 77 -2.60 2.47 -14.65
C GLN A 77 -2.66 3.96 -14.93
N ALA A 78 -1.60 4.51 -15.55
CA ALA A 78 -1.76 5.76 -16.26
C ALA A 78 -2.88 5.49 -17.26
N ASP A 79 -3.99 6.21 -17.14
CA ASP A 79 -5.07 6.16 -18.12
C ASP A 79 -4.41 6.16 -19.50
N GLU A 80 -4.49 5.02 -20.22
CA GLU A 80 -4.18 5.06 -21.64
C GLU A 80 -5.09 6.16 -22.18
N PRO A 81 -4.56 7.18 -22.86
CA PRO A 81 -5.41 8.22 -23.39
C PRO A 81 -6.40 7.57 -24.34
N GLU A 82 -7.65 7.40 -23.89
CA GLU A 82 -8.84 7.22 -24.71
C GLU A 82 -8.90 8.43 -25.65
N GLY A 83 -8.19 8.33 -26.77
CA GLY A 83 -7.94 9.50 -27.60
C GLY A 83 -6.90 9.33 -28.71
N ALA A 84 -6.13 8.25 -28.76
CA ALA A 84 -5.43 7.86 -30.00
C ALA A 84 -6.42 7.17 -30.95
N ALA A 85 -7.47 7.90 -31.33
CA ALA A 85 -8.25 7.63 -32.50
C ALA A 85 -7.28 7.50 -33.69
N THR A 86 -7.31 6.34 -34.33
CA THR A 86 -7.13 6.16 -35.78
C THR A 86 -6.75 7.45 -36.53
N GLU A 87 -5.49 7.60 -36.91
CA GLU A 87 -5.18 8.30 -38.15
C GLU A 87 -5.34 7.29 -39.29
N PRO A 88 -6.35 7.43 -40.18
CA PRO A 88 -6.26 6.89 -41.52
C PRO A 88 -5.52 7.93 -42.39
N GLY A 89 -4.38 7.54 -42.95
CA GLY A 89 -3.61 8.35 -43.89
C GLY A 89 -2.53 7.53 -44.57
#